data_AF-A0A822BD76-F1
#
_entry.id   AF-A0A822BD76-F1
#
_cell.length_a   1.000
_cell.length_b   1.000
_cell.length_c   1.000
_cell.angle_alpha   90.00
_cell.angle_beta   90.00
_cell.angle_gamma   90.00
#
_symmetry.space_group_name_H-M   'P 1'
#
loop_
_entity.id
_entity.type
_entity.pdbx_description
1 polymer ?
#
loop_
_entity_poly.entity_id
_entity_poly.type
_entity_poly.pdbx_seq_one_letter_code
_entity_poly.pdbx_strand_id
1 'polypeptide(L)'
;MSSLRILILYIILTIRIIDNKNIYFTQSTYDIWCQENILSNSLFLYPNRIRTGIYHTSNIKSVVYYLIDDNNNHNDLFYVKTKRLGDFYFFILNITRPFDINREYQDIYILNIQADIITTDGNWTEQAKVCIFLIHSLDYKLHYIQ
;
A
#
# COMPACT_ATOMS: atom_id res chain seq x y z
N MET A 1 36.90 40.31 3.59
CA MET A 1 36.57 38.91 3.91
C MET A 1 35.15 38.69 4.46
N SER A 2 34.26 39.69 4.46
CA SER A 2 32.90 39.57 5.02
C SER A 2 31.81 39.19 3.99
N SER A 3 31.97 39.54 2.71
CA SER A 3 30.92 39.32 1.70
C SER A 3 30.69 37.84 1.35
N LEU A 4 31.75 37.04 1.30
CA LEU A 4 31.66 35.60 1.01
C LEU A 4 30.86 34.86 2.10
N ARG A 5 31.01 35.27 3.37
CA ARG A 5 30.30 34.67 4.50
C ARG A 5 28.81 35.02 4.49
N ILE A 6 28.47 36.25 4.09
CA ILE A 6 27.07 36.68 3.92
C ILE A 6 26.41 35.96 2.75
N LEU A 7 27.14 35.77 1.64
CA LEU A 7 26.65 34.99 0.49
C LEU A 7 26.38 33.53 0.88
N ILE A 8 27.29 32.90 1.65
CA ILE A 8 27.11 31.53 2.13
C ILE A 8 25.91 31.44 3.09
N LEU A 9 25.74 32.40 4.00
CA LEU A 9 24.59 32.43 4.91
C LEU A 9 23.28 32.61 4.16
N TYR A 10 23.27 33.47 3.13
CA TYR A 10 22.12 33.69 2.26
C TYR A 10 21.79 32.46 1.41
N ILE A 11 22.81 31.78 0.86
CA ILE A 11 22.63 30.50 0.15
C ILE A 11 22.06 29.45 1.11
N ILE A 12 22.59 29.31 2.33
CA ILE A 12 22.08 28.36 3.33
C ILE A 12 20.63 28.69 3.74
N LEU A 13 20.27 29.97 3.89
CA LEU A 13 18.89 30.40 4.17
C LEU A 13 17.94 30.21 2.97
N THR A 14 18.45 30.29 1.74
CA THR A 14 17.66 30.14 0.49
C THR A 14 17.65 28.72 -0.05
N ILE A 15 18.49 27.82 0.48
CA ILE A 15 18.18 26.39 0.53
C ILE A 15 16.96 26.28 1.46
N ARG A 16 15.80 26.67 0.93
CA ARG A 16 14.55 26.02 1.28
C ARG A 16 14.90 24.55 1.25
N ILE A 17 14.74 23.89 2.38
CA ILE A 17 14.53 22.45 2.41
C ILE A 17 13.48 22.23 1.32
N ILE A 18 13.91 21.73 0.18
CA ILE A 18 13.00 21.18 -0.81
C ILE A 18 12.51 19.95 -0.07
N ASP A 19 11.48 20.14 0.76
CA ASP A 19 10.73 19.04 1.31
C ASP A 19 10.34 18.23 0.10
N ASN A 20 10.98 17.07 -0.04
CA ASN A 20 10.77 16.21 -1.17
C ASN A 20 9.31 15.76 -1.06
N LYS A 21 8.41 16.45 -1.77
CA LYS A 21 6.93 16.30 -1.75
C LYS A 21 6.49 15.00 -2.42
N ASN A 22 7.32 14.00 -2.28
CA ASN A 22 7.29 12.79 -3.03
C ASN A 22 6.38 11.83 -2.26
N ILE A 23 5.11 11.82 -2.68
CA ILE A 23 4.07 10.99 -2.08
C ILE A 23 4.15 9.62 -2.72
N TYR A 24 4.56 8.63 -1.91
CA TYR A 24 4.74 7.26 -2.36
C TYR A 24 4.03 6.29 -1.42
N PHE A 25 3.78 5.09 -1.93
CA PHE A 25 3.46 3.99 -1.04
C PHE A 25 4.63 3.74 -0.10
N THR A 26 4.32 3.25 1.09
CA THR A 26 5.33 2.84 2.08
C THR A 26 6.26 1.73 1.58
N GLN A 27 5.81 0.95 0.59
CA GLN A 27 6.57 -0.06 -0.12
C GLN A 27 6.10 -0.15 -1.58
N SER A 28 7.00 -0.54 -2.47
CA SER A 28 6.67 -0.88 -3.85
C SER A 28 6.02 -2.26 -4.00
N THR A 29 6.27 -3.17 -3.05
CA THR A 29 5.70 -4.53 -3.01
C THR A 29 5.27 -4.89 -1.59
N TYR A 30 4.09 -5.48 -1.45
CA TYR A 30 3.54 -5.97 -0.17
C TYR A 30 3.29 -7.48 -0.24
N ASP A 31 3.84 -8.21 0.72
CA ASP A 31 3.61 -9.65 0.86
C ASP A 31 2.54 -9.93 1.91
N ILE A 32 1.52 -10.68 1.52
CA ILE A 32 0.38 -11.07 2.36
C ILE A 32 0.33 -12.59 2.40
N TRP A 33 0.32 -13.15 3.60
CA TRP A 33 0.14 -14.58 3.82
C TRP A 33 -1.29 -14.85 4.25
N CYS A 34 -1.97 -15.72 3.50
CA CYS A 34 -3.40 -15.96 3.62
C CYS A 34 -3.65 -17.46 3.73
N GLN A 35 -4.56 -17.88 4.61
CA GLN A 35 -5.01 -19.26 4.60
C GLN A 35 -5.88 -19.51 3.37
N GLU A 36 -5.82 -20.70 2.78
CA GLU A 36 -6.82 -21.14 1.79
C GLU A 36 -8.17 -21.46 2.45
N ASN A 37 -9.25 -21.50 1.65
CA ASN A 37 -10.59 -21.89 2.10
C ASN A 37 -11.08 -21.13 3.34
N ILE A 38 -10.89 -19.81 3.35
CA ILE A 38 -11.26 -18.98 4.52
C ILE A 38 -12.76 -19.06 4.77
N LEU A 39 -13.14 -19.58 5.94
CA LEU A 39 -14.51 -19.53 6.43
C LEU A 39 -14.86 -18.08 6.78
N SER A 40 -15.53 -17.39 5.86
CA SER A 40 -16.31 -16.11 5.85
C SER A 40 -16.05 -14.97 6.87
N ASN A 41 -15.40 -15.19 7.99
CA ASN A 41 -15.25 -14.22 9.09
C ASN A 41 -13.98 -13.37 8.94
N SER A 42 -13.01 -13.82 8.15
CA SER A 42 -11.77 -13.09 7.86
C SER A 42 -11.69 -12.71 6.37
N LEU A 43 -12.62 -11.84 5.94
CA LEU A 43 -12.69 -11.37 4.55
C LEU A 43 -11.66 -10.28 4.21
N PHE A 44 -10.85 -9.83 5.16
CA PHE A 44 -9.85 -8.79 4.95
C PHE A 44 -8.44 -9.32 5.18
N LEU A 45 -7.51 -8.85 4.35
CA LEU A 45 -6.12 -9.24 4.35
C LEU A 45 -5.25 -8.05 4.72
N TYR A 46 -4.26 -8.29 5.57
CA TYR A 46 -3.25 -7.32 5.98
C TYR A 46 -1.86 -7.96 5.88
N PRO A 47 -0.84 -7.24 5.41
CA PRO A 47 0.51 -7.75 5.42
C PRO A 47 1.06 -7.78 6.84
N ASN A 48 1.95 -8.74 7.05
CA ASN A 48 2.28 -9.23 8.38
C ASN A 48 3.14 -8.24 9.20
N ARG A 49 3.78 -7.25 8.56
CA ARG A 49 4.84 -6.46 9.23
C ARG A 49 4.84 -4.95 8.97
N ILE A 50 4.12 -4.45 7.97
CA ILE A 50 4.30 -3.07 7.48
C ILE A 50 2.94 -2.40 7.26
N ARG A 51 2.85 -1.11 7.61
CA ARG A 51 1.66 -0.29 7.36
C ARG A 51 1.43 -0.22 5.85
N THR A 52 0.25 -0.59 5.37
CA THR A 52 -0.08 -0.59 3.94
C THR A 52 -0.63 0.72 3.47
N GLY A 53 0.07 1.41 2.58
CA GLY A 53 -0.51 2.54 1.85
C GLY A 53 0.37 3.76 1.90
N ILE A 54 -0.23 4.92 2.12
CA ILE A 54 0.45 6.21 1.93
C ILE A 54 0.42 6.99 3.23
N TYR A 55 1.60 7.41 3.67
CA TYR A 55 1.76 8.32 4.80
C TYR A 55 1.29 9.72 4.41
N HIS A 56 0.45 10.31 5.26
CA HIS A 56 -0.12 11.64 5.04
C HIS A 56 0.88 12.71 5.46
N THR A 57 1.30 13.53 4.51
CA THR A 57 1.85 14.86 4.78
C THR A 57 0.73 15.89 4.62
N SER A 58 0.91 17.09 5.20
CA SER A 58 -0.13 18.13 5.34
C SER A 58 -0.78 18.61 4.03
N ASN A 59 -0.24 18.24 2.86
CA ASN A 59 -0.73 18.66 1.55
C ASN A 59 -1.68 17.66 0.86
N ILE A 60 -1.90 16.46 1.41
CA ILE A 60 -2.81 15.46 0.81
C ILE A 60 -4.24 15.70 1.29
N LYS A 61 -5.20 15.80 0.36
CA LYS A 61 -6.63 15.95 0.65
C LYS A 61 -7.34 14.60 0.71
N SER A 62 -7.04 13.72 -0.24
CA SER A 62 -7.65 12.40 -0.32
C SER A 62 -6.77 11.44 -1.10
N VAL A 63 -6.91 10.16 -0.78
CA VAL A 63 -6.32 9.04 -1.51
C VAL A 63 -7.43 8.04 -1.78
N VAL A 64 -7.53 7.53 -3.00
CA VAL A 64 -8.41 6.42 -3.33
C VAL A 64 -7.59 5.30 -3.96
N TYR A 65 -7.79 4.09 -3.46
CA TYR A 65 -7.09 2.91 -3.96
C TYR A 65 -7.99 2.10 -4.89
N TYR A 66 -7.40 1.53 -5.93
CA TYR A 66 -8.05 0.67 -6.91
C TYR A 66 -7.16 -0.53 -7.24
N LEU A 67 -7.76 -1.66 -7.58
CA LEU A 67 -7.04 -2.74 -8.25
C LEU A 67 -7.00 -2.41 -9.74
N ILE A 68 -5.81 -2.49 -10.32
CA ILE A 68 -5.61 -2.37 -11.77
C ILE A 68 -5.37 -3.77 -12.33
N ASP A 69 -6.16 -4.13 -13.33
CA ASP A 69 -6.21 -5.49 -13.86
C ASP A 69 -4.99 -5.75 -14.76
N ASP A 70 -4.17 -6.72 -14.39
CA ASP A 70 -3.12 -7.28 -15.25
C ASP A 70 -3.65 -8.61 -15.82
N ASN A 71 -4.63 -8.53 -16.72
CA ASN A 71 -5.16 -9.62 -17.56
C ASN A 71 -5.63 -10.95 -16.89
N ASN A 72 -5.49 -11.11 -15.57
CA ASN A 72 -5.73 -12.36 -14.85
C ASN A 72 -7.08 -12.40 -14.12
N ASN A 73 -7.96 -11.42 -14.35
CA ASN A 73 -9.34 -11.38 -13.86
C ASN A 73 -9.46 -11.52 -12.32
N HIS A 74 -8.39 -11.20 -11.59
CA HIS A 74 -8.35 -11.33 -10.12
C HIS A 74 -9.23 -10.30 -9.40
N ASN A 75 -9.72 -9.29 -10.12
CA ASN A 75 -10.66 -8.28 -9.63
C ASN A 75 -12.01 -8.87 -9.19
N ASP A 76 -12.34 -10.08 -9.66
CA ASP A 76 -13.52 -10.82 -9.25
C ASP A 76 -13.37 -11.49 -7.87
N LEU A 77 -12.14 -11.74 -7.45
CA LEU A 77 -11.78 -12.43 -6.22
C LEU A 77 -11.41 -11.46 -5.10
N PHE A 78 -10.86 -10.30 -5.45
CA PHE A 78 -10.39 -9.30 -4.50
C PHE A 78 -10.93 -7.92 -4.80
N TYR A 79 -11.11 -7.12 -3.75
CA TYR A 79 -11.36 -5.69 -3.91
C TYR A 79 -10.62 -4.89 -2.83
N VAL A 80 -10.28 -3.65 -3.14
CA VAL A 80 -9.55 -2.76 -2.23
C VAL A 80 -10.47 -1.69 -1.64
N LYS A 81 -10.26 -1.36 -0.37
CA LYS A 81 -10.92 -0.25 0.33
C LYS A 81 -9.88 0.69 0.91
N THR A 82 -10.14 1.99 0.81
CA THR A 82 -9.36 3.01 1.52
C THR A 82 -9.90 3.19 2.93
N LYS A 83 -9.01 3.26 3.92
CA LYS A 83 -9.33 3.68 5.29
C LYS A 83 -8.32 4.71 5.79
N ARG A 84 -8.79 5.90 6.17
CA ARG A 84 -7.93 6.92 6.81
C ARG A 84 -7.91 6.70 8.32
N LEU A 85 -6.73 6.67 8.91
CA LEU A 85 -6.53 6.65 10.36
C LEU A 85 -5.42 7.64 10.72
N GLY A 86 -5.81 8.76 11.35
CA GLY A 86 -4.89 9.88 11.61
C GLY A 86 -4.23 10.38 10.33
N ASP A 87 -2.91 10.35 10.32
CA ASP A 87 -2.04 10.81 9.23
C ASP A 87 -1.63 9.66 8.31
N PHE A 88 -2.52 8.70 8.10
CA PHE A 88 -2.23 7.57 7.23
C PHE A 88 -3.47 7.12 6.45
N TYR A 89 -3.29 6.94 5.15
CA TYR A 89 -4.28 6.33 4.27
C TYR A 89 -3.89 4.87 4.08
N PHE A 90 -4.67 3.98 4.69
CA PHE A 90 -4.51 2.55 4.56
C PHE A 90 -5.26 2.03 3.35
N PHE A 91 -4.65 1.13 2.60
CA PHE A 91 -5.41 0.22 1.75
C PHE A 91 -5.70 -1.07 2.52
N ILE A 92 -6.93 -1.56 2.38
CA ILE A 92 -7.41 -2.81 2.95
C ILE A 92 -7.84 -3.68 1.78
N LEU A 93 -7.17 -4.81 1.61
CA LEU A 93 -7.55 -5.78 0.61
C LEU A 93 -8.61 -6.72 1.20
N ASN A 94 -9.67 -6.97 0.45
CA ASN A 94 -10.74 -7.88 0.86
C ASN A 94 -10.94 -8.97 -0.19
N ILE A 95 -11.47 -10.09 0.27
CA ILE A 95 -11.82 -11.25 -0.53
C ILE A 95 -13.33 -11.22 -0.81
N THR A 96 -13.70 -11.34 -2.08
CA THR A 96 -15.10 -11.38 -2.54
C THR A 96 -15.64 -12.82 -2.53
N ARG A 97 -14.82 -13.79 -2.93
CA ARG A 97 -15.20 -15.20 -3.08
C ARG A 97 -14.21 -16.11 -2.35
N PRO A 98 -14.35 -16.26 -1.02
CA PRO A 98 -13.32 -16.92 -0.22
C PRO A 98 -13.19 -18.44 -0.49
N PHE A 99 -14.23 -19.09 -1.01
CA PHE A 99 -14.17 -20.49 -1.41
C PHE A 99 -13.43 -20.73 -2.74
N ASP A 100 -13.27 -19.69 -3.55
CA ASP A 100 -12.53 -19.78 -4.81
C ASP A 100 -11.01 -19.57 -4.60
N ILE A 101 -10.61 -19.15 -3.39
CA ILE A 101 -9.21 -18.99 -2.99
C ILE A 101 -8.71 -20.32 -2.45
N ASN A 102 -8.07 -21.08 -3.33
CA ASN A 102 -7.66 -22.44 -3.05
C ASN A 102 -6.38 -22.82 -3.81
N ARG A 103 -5.46 -23.52 -3.14
CA ARG A 103 -4.11 -23.78 -3.67
C ARG A 103 -4.09 -24.75 -4.84
N GLU A 104 -5.06 -25.66 -4.93
CA GLU A 104 -5.18 -26.56 -6.08
C GLU A 104 -5.40 -25.80 -7.39
N TYR A 105 -5.94 -24.57 -7.33
CA TYR A 105 -6.11 -23.71 -8.51
C TYR A 105 -4.97 -22.71 -8.66
N GLN A 106 -4.57 -22.06 -7.56
CA GLN A 106 -3.54 -21.03 -7.59
C GLN A 106 -2.91 -20.82 -6.20
N ASP A 107 -1.60 -21.01 -6.11
CA ASP A 107 -0.84 -20.82 -4.85
C ASP A 107 -0.53 -19.35 -4.54
N ILE A 108 -0.39 -18.51 -5.58
CA ILE A 108 0.07 -17.12 -5.45
C ILE A 108 -0.77 -16.22 -6.34
N TYR A 109 -1.35 -15.16 -5.77
CA TYR A 109 -2.02 -14.10 -6.50
C TYR A 109 -1.15 -12.84 -6.52
N ILE A 110 -0.94 -12.29 -7.71
CA ILE A 110 -0.20 -11.05 -7.90
C ILE A 110 -1.20 -9.99 -8.33
N LEU A 111 -1.36 -8.97 -7.51
CA LEU A 111 -2.24 -7.84 -7.76
C LEU A 111 -1.41 -6.57 -7.92
N ASN A 112 -1.88 -5.66 -8.77
CA ASN A 112 -1.35 -4.31 -8.85
C ASN A 112 -2.40 -3.36 -8.25
N ILE A 113 -1.98 -2.54 -7.30
CA ILE A 113 -2.80 -1.51 -6.68
C ILE A 113 -2.35 -0.16 -7.22
N GLN A 114 -3.31 0.65 -7.66
CA GLN A 114 -3.10 2.05 -7.95
C GLN A 114 -3.71 2.92 -6.84
N ALA A 115 -2.98 3.96 -6.45
CA ALA A 115 -3.48 5.05 -5.63
C ALA A 115 -3.62 6.31 -6.47
N ASP A 116 -4.83 6.86 -6.52
CA ASP A 116 -5.05 8.21 -7.01
C ASP A 116 -5.08 9.16 -5.82
N ILE A 117 -4.17 10.12 -5.84
CA ILE A 117 -3.85 11.01 -4.72
C ILE A 117 -4.18 12.44 -5.14
N ILE A 118 -5.08 13.08 -4.41
CA ILE A 118 -5.42 14.49 -4.61
C ILE A 118 -4.71 15.30 -3.54
N THR A 119 -3.90 16.26 -3.97
CA THR A 119 -3.17 17.17 -3.09
C THR A 119 -3.69 18.60 -3.22
N THR A 120 -3.13 19.52 -2.44
CA THR A 120 -3.32 20.96 -2.66
C THR A 120 -2.70 21.44 -3.96
N ASP A 121 -1.66 20.75 -4.44
CA ASP A 121 -0.80 21.21 -5.53
C ASP A 121 -1.12 20.54 -6.88
N GLY A 122 -1.94 19.48 -6.88
CA GLY A 122 -2.31 18.72 -8.06
C GLY A 122 -2.76 17.28 -7.76
N ASN A 123 -2.96 16.51 -8.82
CA ASN A 123 -3.30 15.09 -8.75
C ASN A 123 -2.07 14.25 -9.07
N TRP A 124 -1.91 13.15 -8.36
CA TRP A 124 -0.81 12.21 -8.51
C TRP A 124 -1.35 10.80 -8.56
N THR A 125 -0.63 9.93 -9.24
CA THR A 125 -0.92 8.51 -9.29
C THR A 125 0.33 7.74 -8.89
N GLU A 126 0.16 6.75 -8.05
CA GLU A 126 1.21 5.82 -7.65
C GLU A 126 0.70 4.39 -7.79
N GLN A 127 1.58 3.45 -8.13
CA GLN A 127 1.27 2.03 -8.17
C GLN A 127 2.23 1.17 -7.33
N ALA A 128 1.67 0.18 -6.63
CA ALA A 128 2.40 -0.83 -5.88
C ALA A 128 1.89 -2.23 -6.20
N LYS A 129 2.73 -3.24 -5.95
CA LYS A 129 2.39 -4.65 -6.13
C LYS A 129 1.98 -5.30 -4.80
N VAL A 130 1.01 -6.21 -4.85
CA VAL A 130 0.64 -7.06 -3.71
C VAL A 130 0.74 -8.52 -4.12
N CYS A 131 1.57 -9.26 -3.39
CA CYS A 131 1.74 -10.70 -3.56
C CYS A 131 1.00 -11.40 -2.41
N ILE A 132 -0.03 -12.17 -2.76
CA ILE A 132 -0.80 -12.96 -1.79
C ILE A 132 -0.36 -14.40 -1.94
N PHE A 133 0.21 -14.94 -0.88
CA PHE A 133 0.66 -16.32 -0.82
C PHE A 133 -0.34 -17.12 0.00
N LEU A 134 -0.87 -18.19 -0.59
CA LEU A 134 -1.71 -19.12 0.12
C LEU A 134 -0.87 -20.11 0.92
N ILE A 135 -1.24 -20.29 2.19
CA ILE A 135 -0.62 -21.27 3.08
C ILE A 135 -1.65 -22.24 3.62
N HIS A 136 -1.20 -23.46 3.86
CA HIS A 136 -2.03 -24.50 4.45
C HIS A 136 -2.42 -24.11 5.87
N SER A 137 -3.64 -24.47 6.30
CA SER A 137 -4.18 -24.11 7.62
C SER A 137 -3.31 -24.55 8.81
N LEU A 138 -2.53 -25.63 8.64
CA LEU A 138 -1.59 -26.15 9.63
C LEU A 138 -0.34 -25.26 9.79
N ASP A 139 0.08 -24.56 8.74
CA ASP A 139 1.30 -23.74 8.73
C ASP A 139 1.04 -22.29 9.16
N TYR A 140 -0.21 -21.83 9.06
CA TYR A 140 -0.62 -20.46 9.43
C TYR A 140 -0.33 -20.14 10.91
N LYS A 141 -0.43 -21.12 11.82
CA LYS A 141 -0.15 -20.92 13.25
C LYS A 141 1.31 -20.58 13.55
N LEU A 142 2.26 -20.94 12.68
CA LEU A 142 3.69 -20.70 12.92
C LEU A 142 4.10 -19.26 12.62
N HIS A 143 3.38 -18.57 11.72
CA HIS A 143 3.72 -17.21 11.29
C HIS A 143 3.26 -16.09 12.23
N TYR A 144 2.41 -16.40 13.22
CA TYR A 144 1.85 -15.43 14.18
C TYR A 144 2.37 -15.59 15.62
N ILE A 145 3.30 -16.52 15.88
CA ILE A 145 3.89 -16.77 17.21
C ILE A 145 5.32 -16.19 17.35
N GLN A 146 5.80 -15.39 16.40
CA GLN A 146 7.13 -14.77 16.46
C GLN A 146 7.06 -13.27 16.75
#